data_AF-A0A9P6MEJ3-F1
#
_entry.id   AF-A0A9P6MEJ3-F1
#
_cell.length_a   1.000
_cell.length_b   1.000
_cell.length_c   1.000
_cell.angle_alpha   90.00
_cell.angle_beta   90.00
_cell.angle_gamma   90.00
#
_symmetry.space_group_name_H-M   'P 1'
#
loop_
_entity.id
_entity.type
_entity.pdbx_description
1 polymer ?
#
loop_
_entity_poly.entity_id
_entity_poly.type
_entity_poly.pdbx_seq_one_letter_code
_entity_poly.pdbx_strand_id
1 'polypeptide(L)'
;TIVILPILRSKEKHAGQPISWALTIQRHDNPLLCPVSTFAAYFARVRNSKCVADHPKYPKTQYTPLIRDCRDFTKPIGTDAVSNHAQVIANLVPREPGTSRTRGRVTGATAAFQGGAPVADIVAHANWPSSILFDKCYRLGNRTKTNFSTIILRSAT
;
A
#
# COMPACT_ATOMS: atom_id res chain seq x y z
N THR A 1 14.40 -2.18 13.01
CA THR A 1 13.75 -0.87 13.22
C THR A 1 12.52 -0.78 12.36
N ILE A 2 11.37 -0.44 12.95
CA ILE A 2 10.07 -0.28 12.28
C ILE A 2 9.72 1.20 12.18
N VAL A 3 8.86 1.56 11.22
CA VAL A 3 8.24 2.90 11.15
C VAL A 3 6.75 2.75 11.45
N ILE A 4 6.22 3.57 12.34
CA ILE A 4 4.81 3.59 12.71
C ILE A 4 4.22 4.92 12.26
N LEU A 5 3.20 4.87 11.41
CA LEU A 5 2.52 6.05 10.86
C LEU A 5 1.08 6.12 11.37
N PRO A 6 0.74 7.06 12.27
CA PRO A 6 -0.63 7.22 12.73
C PRO A 6 -1.50 7.80 11.61
N ILE A 7 -2.63 7.15 11.31
CA ILE A 7 -3.63 7.64 10.37
C ILE A 7 -4.67 8.44 11.12
N LEU A 8 -4.73 9.74 10.80
CA LEU A 8 -5.70 10.66 11.38
C LEU A 8 -7.01 10.60 10.58
N ARG A 9 -8.13 10.32 11.26
CA ARG A 9 -9.50 10.40 10.70
C ARG A 9 -9.62 9.70 9.35
N SER A 10 -9.41 8.39 9.34
CA SER A 10 -9.55 7.57 8.12
C SER A 10 -10.88 7.84 7.40
N LYS A 11 -10.84 7.73 6.07
CA LYS A 11 -12.06 7.74 5.23
C LYS A 11 -13.02 6.62 5.66
N GLU A 12 -12.47 5.46 6.02
CA GLU A 12 -13.21 4.32 6.51
C GLU A 12 -13.74 4.56 7.93
N LYS A 13 -14.97 4.10 8.17
CA LYS A 13 -15.68 4.28 9.43
C LYS A 13 -16.05 2.94 10.04
N HIS A 14 -15.96 2.85 11.36
CA HIS A 14 -16.53 1.77 12.14
C HIS A 14 -17.62 2.34 13.04
N ALA A 15 -18.82 1.77 13.00
CA ALA A 15 -20.00 2.26 13.74
C ALA A 15 -20.25 3.78 13.56
N GLY A 16 -20.06 4.29 12.33
CA GLY A 16 -20.26 5.71 12.01
C GLY A 16 -19.11 6.66 12.38
N GLN A 17 -18.11 6.19 13.15
CA GLN A 17 -16.95 6.97 13.56
C GLN A 17 -15.72 6.69 12.68
N PRO A 18 -14.90 7.71 12.34
CA PRO A 18 -13.64 7.51 11.64
C PRO A 18 -12.69 6.62 12.44
N ILE A 19 -12.14 5.61 11.79
CA ILE A 19 -11.17 4.72 12.43
C ILE A 19 -9.84 5.47 12.57
N SER A 20 -9.28 5.46 13.78
CA SER A 20 -7.91 5.90 14.05
C SER A 20 -7.06 4.66 14.31
N TRP A 21 -5.98 4.49 13.55
CA TRP A 21 -5.08 3.34 13.68
C TRP A 21 -3.69 3.74 13.19
N ALA A 22 -2.71 2.85 13.39
CA ALA A 22 -1.33 3.09 12.99
C ALA A 22 -0.85 2.04 11.99
N LEU A 23 -0.34 2.50 10.84
CA LEU A 23 0.31 1.65 9.85
C LEU A 23 1.74 1.36 10.29
N THR A 24 2.08 0.07 10.42
CA THR A 24 3.45 -0.36 10.71
C THR A 24 4.15 -0.79 9.42
N ILE A 25 5.30 -0.19 9.17
CA ILE A 25 6.18 -0.50 8.05
C ILE A 25 7.39 -1.24 8.58
N GLN A 26 7.58 -2.46 8.09
CA GLN A 26 8.69 -3.33 8.47
C GLN A 26 9.94 -3.03 7.65
N ARG A 27 11.11 -3.29 8.24
CA ARG A 27 12.39 -3.22 7.52
C ARG A 27 12.49 -4.38 6.54
N HIS A 28 13.12 -4.13 5.40
CA HIS A 28 13.50 -5.18 4.45
C HIS A 28 15.02 -5.34 4.47
N ASP A 29 15.50 -6.57 4.28
CA ASP A 29 16.94 -6.89 4.34
C ASP A 29 17.71 -6.25 3.19
N ASN A 30 17.16 -6.33 1.96
CA ASN A 30 17.69 -5.60 0.82
C ASN A 30 17.54 -4.07 1.04
N PRO A 31 18.65 -3.30 1.16
CA PRO A 31 18.59 -1.87 1.43
C PRO A 31 17.90 -1.05 0.33
N LEU A 32 18.00 -1.47 -0.94
CA LEU A 32 17.37 -0.79 -2.07
C LEU A 32 15.84 -0.94 -2.06
N LEU A 33 15.34 -2.00 -1.42
CA LEU A 33 13.92 -2.30 -1.31
C LEU A 33 13.37 -1.95 0.07
N CYS A 34 14.19 -1.42 0.98
CA CYS A 34 13.82 -1.21 2.37
C CYS A 34 12.96 0.06 2.55
N PRO A 35 11.66 -0.07 2.84
CA PRO A 35 10.78 1.10 2.97
C PRO A 35 11.14 1.94 4.20
N VAL A 36 11.67 1.33 5.27
CA VAL A 36 12.15 2.05 6.47
C VAL A 36 13.34 2.95 6.13
N SER A 37 14.33 2.43 5.40
CA SER A 37 15.50 3.20 4.97
C SER A 37 15.08 4.33 4.01
N THR A 38 14.21 4.02 3.04
CA THR A 38 13.66 5.00 2.10
C THR A 38 12.91 6.12 2.83
N PHE A 39 12.04 5.77 3.79
CA PHE A 39 11.32 6.77 4.57
C PHE A 39 12.26 7.62 5.42
N ALA A 40 13.27 7.04 6.06
CA ALA A 40 14.25 7.80 6.84
C ALA A 40 15.02 8.80 5.97
N ALA A 41 15.48 8.38 4.78
CA ALA A 41 16.16 9.25 3.82
C ALA A 41 15.25 10.37 3.30
N TYR A 42 13.98 10.05 3.01
CA TYR A 42 12.97 11.05 2.65
C TYR A 42 12.72 12.04 3.80
N PHE A 43 12.48 11.54 5.01
CA PHE A 43 12.16 12.35 6.18
C PHE A 43 13.29 13.33 6.51
N ALA A 44 14.55 12.88 6.41
CA ALA A 44 15.72 13.73 6.60
C ALA A 44 15.74 14.96 5.67
N ARG A 45 15.19 14.85 4.45
CA ARG A 45 15.10 15.96 3.49
C ARG A 45 14.00 16.95 3.82
N VAL A 46 12.86 16.47 4.32
CA VAL A 46 11.65 17.30 4.53
C VAL A 46 11.49 17.80 5.97
N ARG A 47 12.25 17.26 6.94
CA ARG A 47 12.05 17.52 8.37
C ARG A 47 12.11 19.00 8.77
N ASN A 48 12.87 19.81 8.03
CA ASN A 48 13.10 21.22 8.37
C ASN A 48 11.97 22.13 7.84
N SER A 49 11.11 21.64 6.95
CA SER A 49 10.01 22.43 6.38
C SER A 49 8.72 22.15 7.15
N LYS A 50 7.98 23.20 7.49
CA LYS A 50 6.63 23.05 8.06
C LYS A 50 5.62 22.86 6.93
N CYS A 51 4.84 21.79 7.00
CA CYS A 51 3.74 21.51 6.08
C CYS A 51 2.55 21.04 6.91
N VAL A 52 1.51 21.87 6.96
CA VAL A 52 0.28 21.59 7.69
C VAL A 52 -0.88 21.82 6.72
N ALA A 53 -1.83 20.90 6.70
CA ALA A 53 -3.02 21.00 5.90
C ALA A 53 -4.25 20.77 6.77
N ASP A 54 -5.35 21.45 6.43
CA ASP A 54 -6.64 21.18 7.03
C ASP A 54 -7.23 19.90 6.45
N HIS A 55 -7.88 19.11 7.30
CA HIS A 55 -8.52 17.89 6.86
C HIS A 55 -9.74 18.23 5.98
N PRO A 56 -9.85 17.67 4.75
CA PRO A 56 -10.85 18.11 3.77
C PRO A 56 -12.30 17.93 4.23
N LYS A 57 -12.55 16.96 5.11
CA LYS A 57 -13.88 16.69 5.71
C LYS A 57 -14.05 17.23 7.14
N TYR A 58 -12.96 17.58 7.82
CA TYR A 58 -12.97 17.92 9.24
C TYR A 58 -12.14 19.19 9.45
N PRO A 59 -12.67 20.38 9.11
CA PRO A 59 -11.88 21.62 9.03
C PRO A 59 -11.18 22.02 10.33
N LYS A 60 -11.71 21.59 11.49
CA LYS A 60 -11.09 21.81 12.81
C LYS A 60 -9.91 20.88 13.10
N THR A 61 -9.60 19.96 12.18
CA THR A 61 -8.53 18.96 12.32
C THR A 61 -7.43 19.28 11.33
N GLN A 62 -6.23 19.50 11.86
CA GLN A 62 -5.03 19.68 11.05
C GLN A 62 -4.19 18.42 11.04
N TYR A 63 -3.48 18.19 9.95
CA TYR A 63 -2.53 17.09 9.82
C TYR A 63 -1.28 17.52 9.07
N THR A 64 -0.21 16.75 9.27
CA THR A 64 1.03 16.88 8.47
C THR A 64 0.94 15.90 7.30
N PRO A 65 0.89 16.38 6.05
CA PRO A 65 0.93 15.51 4.89
C PRO A 65 2.19 14.64 4.89
N LEU A 66 2.01 13.32 4.71
CA LEU A 66 3.09 12.35 4.74
C LEU A 66 4.07 12.58 3.59
N ILE A 67 3.53 12.70 2.37
CA ILE A 67 4.30 12.95 1.14
C ILE A 67 4.08 14.40 0.72
N ARG A 68 5.19 15.09 0.45
CA ARG A 68 5.22 16.51 0.11
C ARG A 68 5.73 16.71 -1.30
N ASP A 69 5.46 17.89 -1.87
CA ASP A 69 5.95 18.25 -3.19
C ASP A 69 7.49 18.29 -3.21
N CYS A 70 8.12 17.78 -4.27
CA CYS A 70 9.57 17.68 -4.36
C CYS A 70 10.26 19.01 -4.67
N ARG A 71 9.52 20.00 -5.17
CA ARG A 71 9.97 21.36 -5.47
C ARG A 71 9.72 22.30 -4.29
N ASP A 72 8.67 22.04 -3.51
CA ASP A 72 8.26 22.85 -2.38
C ASP A 72 7.78 21.98 -1.19
N PHE A 73 8.69 21.72 -0.25
CA PHE A 73 8.41 20.90 0.93
C PHE A 73 7.42 21.52 1.93
N THR A 74 6.90 22.72 1.68
CA THR A 74 5.83 23.32 2.50
C THR A 74 4.44 22.87 2.04
N LYS A 75 4.33 22.23 0.87
CA LYS A 75 3.05 21.84 0.26
C LYS A 75 2.87 20.31 0.21
N PRO A 76 1.63 19.82 0.39
CA PRO A 76 1.30 18.42 0.11
C PRO A 76 1.45 18.13 -1.39
N ILE A 77 1.82 16.90 -1.72
CA ILE A 77 1.69 16.43 -3.10
C ILE A 77 0.21 16.14 -3.44
N GLY A 78 -0.24 16.51 -4.63
CA GLY A 78 -1.58 16.19 -5.13
C GLY A 78 -1.71 14.72 -5.58
N THR A 79 -2.93 14.18 -5.57
CA THR A 79 -3.22 12.82 -6.05
C THR A 79 -2.89 12.63 -7.53
N ASP A 80 -3.08 13.67 -8.34
CA ASP A 80 -2.78 13.64 -9.77
C ASP A 80 -1.28 13.58 -10.02
N ALA A 81 -0.48 14.34 -9.26
CA ALA A 81 0.98 14.28 -9.32
C ALA A 81 1.50 12.89 -8.93
N VAL A 82 0.97 12.29 -7.85
CA VAL A 82 1.31 10.91 -7.47
C VAL A 82 0.96 9.92 -8.58
N SER A 83 -0.23 10.08 -9.20
CA SER A 83 -0.68 9.21 -10.29
C SER A 83 0.22 9.34 -11.52
N ASN A 84 0.60 10.56 -11.88
CA ASN A 84 1.51 10.84 -12.98
C ASN A 84 2.90 10.23 -12.73
N HIS A 85 3.47 10.42 -11.54
CA HIS A 85 4.75 9.81 -11.17
C HIS A 85 4.70 8.28 -11.24
N ALA A 86 3.63 7.66 -10.71
CA ALA A 86 3.46 6.22 -10.78
C ALA A 86 3.38 5.71 -12.23
N GLN A 87 2.70 6.45 -13.12
CA GLN A 87 2.62 6.09 -14.54
C GLN A 87 3.97 6.21 -15.24
N VAL A 88 4.72 7.29 -14.98
CA VAL A 88 6.07 7.49 -15.54
C VAL A 88 7.00 6.37 -15.09
N ILE A 89 7.05 6.08 -13.79
CA ILE A 89 7.88 5.00 -13.24
C ILE A 89 7.50 3.66 -13.87
N ALA A 90 6.20 3.37 -13.96
CA ALA A 90 5.75 2.13 -14.58
C ALA A 90 6.30 2.00 -16.01
N ASN A 91 6.25 3.06 -16.82
CA ASN A 91 6.72 3.05 -18.21
C ASN A 91 8.24 2.85 -18.35
N LEU A 92 9.03 3.16 -17.31
CA LEU A 92 10.47 2.93 -17.31
C LEU A 92 10.84 1.47 -17.00
N VAL A 93 9.91 0.68 -16.45
CA VAL A 93 10.15 -0.74 -16.19
C VAL A 93 10.03 -1.52 -17.52
N PRO A 94 11.06 -2.27 -17.94
CA PRO A 94 11.01 -3.11 -19.13
C PRO A 94 9.84 -4.08 -19.10
N ARG A 95 9.25 -4.36 -20.27
CA ARG A 95 8.10 -5.27 -20.41
C ARG A 95 8.21 -6.08 -21.69
N GLU A 96 7.73 -7.31 -21.61
CA GLU A 96 7.56 -8.17 -22.77
C GLU A 96 6.52 -7.57 -23.73
N PRO A 97 6.73 -7.66 -25.06
CA PRO A 97 5.76 -7.21 -26.05
C PRO A 97 4.37 -7.83 -25.82
N GLY A 98 3.33 -7.02 -25.90
CA GLY A 98 1.94 -7.46 -25.70
C GLY A 98 1.49 -7.59 -24.23
N THR A 99 2.36 -7.36 -23.25
CA THR A 99 1.95 -7.37 -21.83
C THR A 99 1.38 -6.03 -21.37
N SER A 100 0.31 -6.08 -20.57
CA SER A 100 -0.32 -4.88 -20.01
C SER A 100 0.58 -4.18 -18.98
N ARG A 101 0.36 -2.88 -18.79
CA ARG A 101 1.06 -2.09 -17.77
C ARG A 101 0.83 -2.70 -16.38
N THR A 102 1.92 -2.91 -15.64
CA THR A 102 1.86 -3.37 -14.25
C THR A 102 1.11 -2.35 -13.40
N ARG A 103 -0.01 -2.77 -12.80
CA ARG A 103 -0.74 -1.98 -11.81
C ARG A 103 -0.16 -2.30 -10.44
N GLY A 104 0.81 -1.51 -9.97
CA GLY A 104 1.61 -1.82 -8.77
C GLY A 104 0.81 -2.32 -7.57
N ARG A 105 -0.34 -1.70 -7.23
CA ARG A 105 -1.20 -2.14 -6.11
C ARG A 105 -1.77 -3.55 -6.27
N VAL A 106 -2.23 -3.88 -7.48
CA VAL A 106 -2.83 -5.18 -7.81
C VAL A 106 -1.74 -6.24 -7.90
N THR A 107 -0.62 -5.90 -8.55
CA THR A 107 0.53 -6.80 -8.72
C THR A 107 1.16 -7.16 -7.37
N GLY A 108 1.36 -6.18 -6.48
CA GLY A 108 1.98 -6.44 -5.17
C GLY A 108 1.15 -7.37 -4.28
N ALA A 109 -0.15 -7.11 -4.16
CA ALA A 109 -1.04 -7.96 -3.35
C ALA A 109 -1.20 -9.38 -3.95
N THR A 110 -1.32 -9.49 -5.27
CA THR A 110 -1.32 -10.80 -5.94
C THR A 110 0.00 -11.54 -5.72
N ALA A 111 1.14 -10.87 -5.87
CA ALA A 111 2.45 -11.49 -5.68
C ALA A 111 2.66 -11.97 -4.24
N ALA A 112 2.26 -11.17 -3.24
CA ALA A 112 2.30 -11.57 -1.84
C ALA A 112 1.44 -12.82 -1.58
N PHE A 113 0.21 -12.84 -2.12
CA PHE A 113 -0.68 -14.00 -2.02
C PHE A 113 -0.08 -15.24 -2.69
N GLN A 114 0.48 -15.09 -3.89
CA GLN A 114 1.18 -16.19 -4.60
C GLN A 114 2.43 -16.65 -3.83
N GLY A 115 3.10 -15.75 -3.13
CA GLY A 115 4.19 -16.04 -2.18
C GLY A 115 3.74 -16.78 -0.93
N GLY A 116 2.43 -16.93 -0.69
CA GLY A 116 1.86 -17.63 0.47
C GLY A 116 1.55 -16.73 1.66
N ALA A 117 1.58 -15.40 1.50
CA ALA A 117 1.17 -14.49 2.57
C ALA A 117 -0.32 -14.70 2.91
N PRO A 118 -0.70 -14.75 4.20
CA PRO A 118 -2.08 -14.87 4.61
C PRO A 118 -2.93 -13.72 4.05
N VAL A 119 -4.14 -14.03 3.56
CA VAL A 119 -5.06 -13.01 3.03
C VAL A 119 -5.39 -11.95 4.09
N ALA A 120 -5.52 -12.35 5.35
CA ALA A 120 -5.75 -11.43 6.46
C ALA A 120 -4.63 -10.39 6.59
N ASP A 121 -3.37 -10.82 6.47
CA ASP A 121 -2.21 -9.92 6.55
C ASP A 121 -2.13 -8.99 5.34
N ILE A 122 -2.45 -9.49 4.15
CA ILE A 122 -2.52 -8.67 2.92
C ILE A 122 -3.61 -7.60 3.06
N VAL A 123 -4.81 -7.98 3.52
CA VAL A 123 -5.96 -7.08 3.71
C VAL A 123 -5.65 -6.03 4.78
N ALA A 124 -5.05 -6.45 5.90
CA ALA A 124 -4.63 -5.55 6.97
C ALA A 124 -3.55 -4.57 6.49
N HIS A 125 -2.53 -5.06 5.78
CA HIS A 125 -1.45 -4.24 5.24
C HIS A 125 -1.95 -3.24 4.18
N ALA A 126 -2.84 -3.67 3.29
CA ALA A 126 -3.43 -2.84 2.25
C ALA A 126 -4.53 -1.90 2.76
N ASN A 127 -4.92 -2.02 4.03
CA ASN A 127 -6.02 -1.30 4.66
C ASN A 127 -7.33 -1.42 3.86
N TRP A 128 -7.67 -2.64 3.46
CA TRP A 128 -8.91 -2.93 2.76
C TRP A 128 -10.04 -3.30 3.74
N PRO A 129 -11.28 -2.89 3.45
CA PRO A 129 -12.42 -3.13 4.34
C PRO A 129 -12.81 -4.61 4.43
N SER A 130 -12.39 -5.45 3.48
CA SER A 130 -12.66 -6.89 3.51
C SER A 130 -11.74 -7.69 2.60
N SER A 131 -11.62 -8.98 2.89
CA SER A 131 -11.03 -9.99 2.00
C SER A 131 -11.80 -10.15 0.68
N ILE A 132 -13.12 -9.92 0.69
CA ILE A 132 -13.95 -9.96 -0.52
C ILE A 132 -13.46 -8.91 -1.54
N LEU A 133 -13.07 -7.72 -1.07
CA LEU A 133 -12.53 -6.69 -1.96
C LEU A 133 -11.20 -7.14 -2.59
N PHE A 134 -10.34 -7.81 -1.81
CA PHE A 134 -9.10 -8.41 -2.32
C PHE A 134 -9.40 -9.43 -3.42
N ASP A 135 -10.25 -10.41 -3.15
CA ASP A 135 -10.56 -11.49 -4.10
C ASP A 135 -11.21 -10.96 -5.39
N LYS A 136 -12.09 -9.96 -5.31
CA LYS A 136 -12.80 -9.42 -6.47
C LYS A 136 -11.96 -8.45 -7.32
N CYS A 137 -11.19 -7.57 -6.68
CA CYS A 137 -10.59 -6.43 -7.36
C CYS A 137 -9.07 -6.53 -7.51
N TYR A 138 -8.41 -7.35 -6.70
CA TYR A 138 -6.95 -7.32 -6.56
C TYR A 138 -6.27 -8.66 -6.74
N ARG A 139 -7.01 -9.78 -6.68
CA ARG A 139 -6.51 -11.12 -6.99
C ARG A 139 -6.59 -11.38 -8.50
N LEU A 140 -5.45 -11.37 -9.18
CA LEU A 140 -5.38 -11.57 -10.64
C LEU A 140 -5.61 -13.03 -11.10
N GLY A 141 -5.86 -13.97 -10.18
CA GLY A 141 -6.15 -15.35 -10.54
C GLY A 141 -6.60 -16.22 -9.37
N ASN A 142 -7.58 -17.08 -9.63
CA ASN A 142 -8.09 -18.07 -8.69
C ASN A 142 -7.35 -19.41 -8.84
N ARG A 143 -6.02 -19.38 -8.88
CA ARG A 143 -5.22 -20.60 -8.81
C ARG A 143 -5.12 -21.03 -7.35
N THR A 144 -5.56 -22.24 -7.05
CA THR A 144 -5.25 -22.91 -5.79
C THR A 144 -3.90 -23.62 -5.96
N LYS A 145 -2.98 -23.45 -5.01
CA LYS A 145 -1.78 -24.33 -4.94
C LYS A 145 -2.18 -25.78 -4.63
N THR A 146 -3.36 -25.94 -4.05
CA THR A 146 -3.94 -27.20 -3.64
C THR A 146 -4.59 -27.91 -4.83
N ASN A 147 -4.09 -29.11 -5.14
CA ASN A 147 -4.81 -30.07 -5.97
C ASN A 147 -5.82 -30.82 -5.09
N PHE A 148 -7.08 -30.41 -5.15
CA PHE A 148 -8.15 -31.03 -4.35
C PHE A 148 -8.35 -32.50 -4.69
N SER A 149 -8.16 -32.91 -5.94
CA SER A 149 -8.25 -34.32 -6.35
C SER A 149 -7.20 -35.17 -5.62
N THR A 150 -5.97 -34.68 -5.49
CA THR A 150 -4.91 -35.40 -4.76
C THR A 150 -5.18 -35.48 -3.26
N ILE A 151 -5.78 -34.44 -2.66
CA ILE A 151 -6.16 -34.49 -1.23
C ILE A 151 -7.25 -35.52 -0.99
N ILE A 152 -8.34 -35.48 -1.78
CA ILE A 152 -9.49 -36.38 -1.62
C ILE A 152 -9.04 -37.84 -1.80
N LEU A 153 -8.20 -38.11 -2.81
CA LEU A 153 -7.70 -39.45 -3.09
C LEU A 153 -6.74 -39.97 -2.00
N ARG A 154 -6.02 -39.09 -1.28
CA ARG A 154 -5.16 -39.47 -0.15
C ARG A 154 -5.91 -39.65 1.17
N SER A 155 -7.06 -39.01 1.34
CA SER A 155 -7.92 -39.18 2.52
C SER A 155 -8.85 -40.39 2.42
N ALA A 156 -8.94 -41.03 1.26
CA ALA A 156 -9.78 -42.20 1.00
C ALA A 156 -9.02 -43.55 1.14
N THR A 157 -7.75 -43.50 1.55
CA THR A 157 -6.89 -44.65 1.90
C THR A 157 -6.60 -44.63 3.38
#